data_AF-A0A7K1YDN4-F1
#
_entry.id   AF-A0A7K1YDN4-F1
#
_cell.length_a   1.000
_cell.length_b   1.000
_cell.length_c   1.000
_cell.angle_alpha   90.00
_cell.angle_beta   90.00
_cell.angle_gamma   90.00
#
_symmetry.space_group_name_H-M   'P 1'
#
loop_
_entity.id
_entity.type
_entity.pdbx_description
1 polymer ?
#
loop_
_entity_poly.entity_id
_entity_poly.type
_entity_poly.pdbx_seq_one_letter_code
_entity_poly.pdbx_strand_id
1 'polypeptide(L)'
;MIRILIFIAFLVIYVLYLGISYVLLMKYVSGSNKDRFIQNELLVIIPNLFLFALIFTVGRFFNSYMIIASIAFSNIGLFLSFIIWSLLGSPKVPYKSVGGWAGYNFGVKNPLFNLFTQGISIIILLAYPIVIGLYFFRNTLDIEQFRTFSLQCTIVLILSSYLLLIPTNLNILSADFIDEDSRARYLTAQLSGLIPNALFISFFFWTLKWTGSANEISVGSLRINFDPLIFTVLLAFFVFFFILPYFIGIQKSRQLKKEHFENKTSILDHLIDALDLATLNNVIARIDESGQFLNAKYSELVNDDKVVEMGLRFDDPAVAGNLNENETLIYNFYKHARPFDKRFVYYDFLKSTYQSTLDLRSSLLAETDPAVNKETLKNYAVHFKDLKKEISDINDKKSNTNPALWIAIIGIASPFISQLLTEGGKYLIDYFKKFIA
;
A
#
# COMPACT_ATOMS: atom_id res chain seq x y z
N MET A 1 -40.60 26.89 -5.23
CA MET A 1 -39.95 26.75 -6.56
C MET A 1 -38.43 26.95 -6.51
N ILE A 2 -37.92 28.10 -6.04
CA ILE A 2 -36.46 28.39 -5.96
C ILE A 2 -35.67 27.33 -5.18
N ARG A 3 -36.18 26.84 -4.02
CA ARG A 3 -35.52 25.78 -3.25
C ARG A 3 -35.37 24.46 -4.02
N ILE A 4 -36.39 24.09 -4.78
CA ILE A 4 -36.35 22.88 -5.61
C ILE A 4 -35.26 23.02 -6.68
N LEU A 5 -35.17 24.18 -7.34
CA LEU A 5 -34.13 24.47 -8.32
C LEU A 5 -32.72 24.43 -7.71
N ILE A 6 -32.53 24.99 -6.50
CA ILE A 6 -31.25 24.93 -5.77
C ILE A 6 -30.87 23.48 -5.45
N PHE A 7 -31.82 22.67 -4.97
CA PHE A 7 -31.55 21.28 -4.65
C PHE A 7 -31.28 20.42 -5.90
N ILE A 8 -31.97 20.70 -7.02
CA ILE A 8 -31.66 20.07 -8.32
C ILE A 8 -30.24 20.43 -8.76
N ALA A 9 -29.84 21.70 -8.65
CA ALA A 9 -28.47 22.11 -8.97
C ALA A 9 -27.43 21.38 -8.12
N PHE A 10 -27.71 21.19 -6.82
CA PHE A 10 -26.86 20.38 -5.94
C PHE A 10 -26.76 18.92 -6.40
N LEU A 11 -27.87 18.27 -6.74
CA LEU A 11 -27.86 16.90 -7.25
C LEU A 11 -27.07 16.78 -8.56
N VAL A 12 -27.20 17.76 -9.46
CA VAL A 12 -26.42 17.79 -10.72
C VAL A 12 -24.93 17.88 -10.41
N ILE A 13 -24.51 18.80 -9.53
CA ILE A 13 -23.09 18.93 -9.14
C ILE A 13 -22.59 17.64 -8.47
N TYR A 14 -23.41 17.01 -7.64
CA TYR A 14 -23.09 15.75 -6.98
C TYR A 14 -22.92 14.60 -7.98
N VAL A 15 -23.80 14.45 -8.97
CA VAL A 15 -23.67 13.42 -10.02
C VAL A 15 -22.45 13.70 -10.91
N LEU A 16 -22.19 14.97 -11.26
CA LEU A 16 -21.00 15.37 -12.00
C LEU A 16 -19.72 15.04 -11.23
N TYR A 17 -19.71 15.24 -9.91
CA TYR A 17 -18.60 14.86 -9.05
C TYR A 17 -18.31 13.36 -9.14
N LEU A 18 -19.33 12.52 -9.00
CA LEU A 18 -19.17 11.07 -9.08
C LEU A 18 -18.64 10.64 -10.45
N GLY A 19 -19.21 11.20 -11.53
CA GLY A 19 -18.77 10.90 -12.90
C GLY A 19 -17.33 11.32 -13.17
N ILE A 20 -16.94 12.54 -12.79
CA ILE A 20 -15.57 13.04 -12.97
C ILE A 20 -14.60 12.23 -12.11
N SER A 21 -14.94 11.95 -10.86
CA SER A 21 -14.12 11.15 -9.95
C SER A 21 -13.91 9.74 -10.49
N TYR A 22 -14.95 9.11 -11.04
CA TYR A 22 -14.83 7.79 -11.67
C TYR A 22 -13.89 7.83 -12.88
N VAL A 23 -14.05 8.80 -13.79
CA VAL A 23 -13.19 8.92 -14.98
C VAL A 23 -11.73 9.16 -14.59
N LEU A 24 -11.48 10.00 -13.58
CA LEU A 24 -10.13 10.27 -13.09
C LEU A 24 -9.51 9.07 -12.41
N LEU A 25 -10.29 8.35 -11.59
CA LEU A 25 -9.84 7.14 -10.93
C LEU A 25 -9.47 6.09 -11.97
N MET A 26 -10.33 5.87 -12.98
CA MET A 26 -10.04 4.93 -14.07
C MET A 26 -8.77 5.33 -14.83
N LYS A 27 -8.59 6.62 -15.16
CA LYS A 27 -7.35 7.10 -15.80
C LYS A 27 -6.11 6.98 -14.92
N TYR A 28 -6.25 7.21 -13.62
CA TYR A 28 -5.17 7.07 -12.64
C TYR A 28 -4.72 5.62 -12.52
N VAL A 29 -5.70 4.72 -12.53
CA VAL A 29 -5.53 3.27 -12.38
C VAL A 29 -5.03 2.65 -13.70
N SER A 30 -5.47 3.15 -14.86
CA SER A 30 -5.07 2.67 -16.19
C SER A 30 -3.83 3.36 -16.78
N GLY A 31 -3.33 4.43 -16.17
CA GLY A 31 -2.42 5.39 -16.78
C GLY A 31 -0.94 4.97 -16.83
N SER A 32 -0.30 5.22 -17.98
CA SER A 32 1.13 5.06 -18.18
C SER A 32 1.96 6.18 -17.49
N ASN A 33 3.23 5.90 -17.23
CA ASN A 33 4.16 6.69 -16.42
C ASN A 33 4.30 8.21 -16.69
N LYS A 34 3.82 8.76 -17.82
CA LYS A 34 4.27 10.06 -18.31
C LYS A 34 3.64 11.30 -17.64
N ASP A 35 2.40 11.22 -17.14
CA ASP A 35 1.68 12.39 -16.56
C ASP A 35 1.39 12.25 -15.05
N ARG A 36 2.28 11.58 -14.32
CA ARG A 36 2.07 11.18 -12.92
C ARG A 36 1.83 12.35 -11.96
N PHE A 37 2.51 13.48 -12.18
CA PHE A 37 2.34 14.66 -11.33
C PHE A 37 0.95 15.27 -11.52
N ILE A 38 0.55 15.53 -12.78
CA ILE A 38 -0.75 16.14 -13.11
C ILE A 38 -1.90 15.25 -12.64
N GLN A 39 -1.79 13.93 -12.79
CA GLN A 39 -2.82 13.01 -12.30
C GLN A 39 -2.94 13.01 -10.77
N ASN A 40 -1.82 13.05 -10.05
CA ASN A 40 -1.83 13.17 -8.58
C ASN A 40 -2.44 14.53 -8.15
N GLU A 41 -2.08 15.63 -8.81
CA GLU A 41 -2.62 16.98 -8.54
C GLU A 41 -4.13 17.03 -8.78
N LEU A 42 -4.62 16.48 -9.89
CA LEU A 42 -6.05 16.44 -10.17
C LEU A 42 -6.83 15.64 -9.12
N LEU A 43 -6.27 14.55 -8.59
CA LEU A 43 -6.87 13.78 -7.50
C LEU A 43 -6.91 14.52 -6.16
N VAL A 44 -6.09 15.55 -5.98
CA VAL A 44 -6.11 16.41 -4.77
C VAL A 44 -7.03 17.61 -4.97
N ILE A 45 -6.92 18.28 -6.11
CA ILE A 45 -7.65 19.51 -6.43
C ILE A 45 -9.15 19.23 -6.57
N ILE A 46 -9.53 18.15 -7.25
CA ILE A 46 -10.92 17.91 -7.61
C ILE A 46 -11.80 17.61 -6.39
N PRO A 47 -11.44 16.70 -5.47
CA PRO A 47 -12.21 16.51 -4.24
C PRO A 47 -12.33 17.79 -3.40
N ASN A 48 -11.26 18.60 -3.32
CA ASN A 48 -11.28 19.88 -2.63
C ASN A 48 -12.24 20.88 -3.31
N LEU A 49 -12.14 21.09 -4.62
CA LEU A 49 -13.04 21.98 -5.35
C LEU A 49 -14.49 21.53 -5.26
N PHE A 50 -14.76 20.23 -5.34
CA PHE A 50 -16.11 19.69 -5.22
C PHE A 50 -16.68 19.77 -3.81
N LEU A 51 -15.88 19.53 -2.76
CA LEU A 51 -16.26 19.78 -1.37
C LEU A 51 -16.84 21.19 -1.23
N PHE A 52 -16.08 22.21 -1.67
CA PHE A 52 -16.51 23.60 -1.56
C PHE A 52 -17.67 23.93 -2.51
N ALA A 53 -17.76 23.31 -3.70
CA ALA A 53 -18.89 23.49 -4.62
C ALA A 53 -20.20 22.95 -4.04
N LEU A 54 -20.19 21.79 -3.38
CA LEU A 54 -21.38 21.22 -2.72
C LEU A 54 -21.84 22.09 -1.56
N ILE A 55 -20.91 22.54 -0.71
CA ILE A 55 -21.20 23.45 0.41
C ILE A 55 -21.71 24.80 -0.08
N PHE A 56 -21.13 25.33 -1.17
CA PHE A 56 -21.57 26.59 -1.76
C PHE A 56 -22.98 26.52 -2.32
N THR A 57 -23.31 25.43 -3.03
CA THR A 57 -24.60 25.31 -3.74
C THR A 57 -25.77 25.25 -2.77
N VAL A 58 -25.65 24.51 -1.66
CA VAL A 58 -26.76 24.36 -0.71
C VAL A 58 -26.66 25.35 0.45
N GLY A 59 -25.45 25.60 0.95
CA GLY A 59 -25.20 26.47 2.11
C GLY A 59 -24.96 27.95 1.76
N ARG A 60 -24.72 28.30 0.49
CA ARG A 60 -24.29 29.66 0.07
C ARG A 60 -23.07 30.16 0.86
N PHE A 61 -22.19 29.27 1.25
CA PHE A 61 -20.94 29.61 1.93
C PHE A 61 -19.81 29.57 0.91
N PHE A 62 -19.21 30.73 0.64
CA PHE A 62 -18.04 30.86 -0.23
C PHE A 62 -16.96 31.64 0.50
N ASN A 63 -15.81 31.01 0.68
CA ASN A 63 -14.62 31.68 1.18
C ASN A 63 -13.43 31.24 0.31
N SER A 64 -13.04 32.11 -0.62
CA SER A 64 -11.91 31.87 -1.53
C SER A 64 -10.60 31.65 -0.78
N TYR A 65 -10.39 32.32 0.35
CA TYR A 65 -9.21 32.10 1.19
C TYR A 65 -9.18 30.69 1.78
N MET A 66 -10.31 30.15 2.23
CA MET A 66 -10.38 28.76 2.72
C MET A 66 -10.14 27.74 1.60
N ILE A 67 -10.65 28.01 0.39
CA ILE A 67 -10.42 27.14 -0.78
C ILE A 67 -8.92 27.11 -1.13
N ILE A 68 -8.32 28.29 -1.27
CA ILE A 68 -6.89 28.44 -1.60
C ILE A 68 -6.03 27.82 -0.50
N ALA A 69 -6.35 28.08 0.77
CA ALA A 69 -5.65 27.48 1.90
C ALA A 69 -5.78 25.95 1.90
N SER A 70 -6.98 25.39 1.69
CA SER A 70 -7.19 23.93 1.65
C SER A 70 -6.38 23.28 0.54
N ILE A 71 -6.35 23.88 -0.65
CA ILE A 71 -5.55 23.40 -1.78
C ILE A 71 -4.06 23.52 -1.46
N ALA A 72 -3.60 24.67 -0.96
CA ALA A 72 -2.21 24.90 -0.60
C ALA A 72 -1.72 23.91 0.47
N PHE A 73 -2.48 23.72 1.55
CA PHE A 73 -2.17 22.76 2.61
C PHE A 73 -2.20 21.31 2.09
N SER A 74 -3.13 20.98 1.19
CA SER A 74 -3.17 19.66 0.57
C SER A 74 -1.91 19.37 -0.25
N ASN A 75 -1.33 20.39 -0.89
CA ASN A 75 -0.10 20.28 -1.67
C ASN A 75 1.18 20.22 -0.83
N ILE A 76 1.15 20.64 0.44
CA ILE A 76 2.29 20.44 1.36
C ILE A 76 2.60 18.95 1.50
N GLY A 77 1.58 18.09 1.53
CA GLY A 77 1.76 16.64 1.57
C GLY A 77 2.52 16.11 0.36
N LEU A 78 2.13 16.54 -0.84
CA LEU A 78 2.81 16.19 -2.09
C LEU A 78 4.27 16.68 -2.11
N PHE A 79 4.50 17.91 -1.64
CA PHE A 79 5.85 18.49 -1.58
C PHE A 79 6.76 17.74 -0.59
N LEU A 80 6.26 17.41 0.60
CA LEU A 80 7.01 16.61 1.57
C LEU A 80 7.29 15.19 1.05
N SER A 81 6.29 14.54 0.43
CA SER A 81 6.49 13.26 -0.24
C SER A 81 7.56 13.34 -1.32
N PHE A 82 7.62 14.43 -2.09
CA PHE A 82 8.64 14.67 -3.12
C PHE A 82 10.04 14.83 -2.53
N ILE A 83 10.20 15.58 -1.43
CA ILE A 83 11.49 15.70 -0.74
C ILE A 83 11.96 14.34 -0.24
N ILE A 84 11.10 13.60 0.47
CA ILE A 84 11.43 12.28 1.00
C ILE A 84 11.77 11.32 -0.14
N TRP A 85 11.03 11.34 -1.26
CA TRP A 85 11.35 10.56 -2.45
C TRP A 85 12.71 10.90 -3.03
N SER A 86 13.08 12.18 -3.08
CA SER A 86 14.38 12.62 -3.58
C SER A 86 15.52 12.09 -2.70
N LEU A 87 15.30 12.04 -1.38
CA LEU A 87 16.25 11.49 -0.40
C LEU A 87 16.35 9.95 -0.44
N LEU A 88 15.27 9.25 -0.80
CA LEU A 88 15.25 7.78 -0.93
C LEU A 88 15.89 7.27 -2.24
N GLY A 89 16.30 8.16 -3.15
CA GLY A 89 16.98 7.79 -4.39
C GLY A 89 16.06 7.22 -5.49
N SER A 90 16.68 6.79 -6.60
CA SER A 90 16.08 6.61 -7.94
C SER A 90 14.63 6.06 -7.99
N PRO A 91 13.73 6.66 -8.80
CA PRO A 91 12.30 6.35 -8.86
C PRO A 91 11.96 5.02 -9.60
N LYS A 92 12.90 4.09 -9.71
CA LYS A 92 12.74 2.89 -10.54
C LYS A 92 11.77 1.85 -9.97
N VAL A 93 11.43 1.92 -8.69
CA VAL A 93 10.53 0.95 -8.05
C VAL A 93 9.06 1.30 -8.31
N PRO A 94 8.27 0.40 -8.95
CA PRO A 94 6.89 0.65 -9.33
C PRO A 94 5.94 0.46 -8.14
N TYR A 95 6.11 1.26 -7.09
CA TYR A 95 5.37 1.12 -5.81
C TYR A 95 3.84 1.12 -5.96
N LYS A 96 3.28 1.83 -6.96
CA LYS A 96 1.84 1.81 -7.25
C LYS A 96 1.38 0.43 -7.74
N SER A 97 2.15 -0.20 -8.62
CA SER A 97 1.86 -1.53 -9.13
C SER A 97 2.03 -2.60 -8.05
N VAL A 98 3.08 -2.46 -7.23
CA VAL A 98 3.29 -3.33 -6.06
C VAL A 98 2.15 -3.18 -5.05
N GLY A 99 1.74 -1.95 -4.75
CA GLY A 99 0.59 -1.67 -3.89
C GLY A 99 -0.74 -2.17 -4.47
N GLY A 100 -0.96 -2.01 -5.77
CA GLY A 100 -2.13 -2.53 -6.47
C GLY A 100 -2.21 -4.06 -6.45
N TRP A 101 -1.08 -4.73 -6.69
CA TRP A 101 -0.97 -6.19 -6.56
C TRP A 101 -1.23 -6.66 -5.13
N ALA A 102 -0.72 -5.94 -4.13
CA ALA A 102 -0.98 -6.25 -2.74
C ALA A 102 -2.43 -5.97 -2.30
N GLY A 103 -3.06 -4.94 -2.85
CA GLY A 103 -4.48 -4.69 -2.68
C GLY A 103 -5.33 -5.80 -3.28
N TYR A 104 -4.97 -6.30 -4.47
CA TYR A 104 -5.61 -7.47 -5.06
C TYR A 104 -5.44 -8.72 -4.18
N ASN A 105 -4.22 -8.97 -3.69
CA ASN A 105 -3.95 -10.07 -2.76
C ASN A 105 -4.85 -10.01 -1.52
N PHE A 106 -5.02 -8.83 -0.94
CA PHE A 106 -5.92 -8.62 0.19
C PHE A 106 -7.38 -8.91 -0.17
N GLY A 107 -7.85 -8.43 -1.33
CA GLY A 107 -9.22 -8.65 -1.81
C GLY A 107 -9.54 -10.13 -2.05
N VAL A 108 -8.60 -10.90 -2.60
CA VAL A 108 -8.73 -12.35 -2.80
C VAL A 108 -8.78 -13.10 -1.47
N LYS A 109 -7.94 -12.70 -0.50
CA LYS A 109 -7.92 -13.31 0.83
C LYS A 109 -9.13 -12.91 1.69
N ASN A 110 -9.77 -11.77 1.40
CA ASN A 110 -10.88 -11.22 2.19
C ASN A 110 -12.08 -10.79 1.32
N PRO A 111 -12.73 -11.72 0.59
CA PRO A 111 -13.78 -11.37 -0.36
C PRO A 111 -15.01 -10.73 0.31
N LEU A 112 -15.39 -11.21 1.50
CA LEU A 112 -16.51 -10.65 2.27
C LEU A 112 -16.24 -9.21 2.72
N PHE A 113 -15.01 -8.91 3.10
CA PHE A 113 -14.63 -7.56 3.49
C PHE A 113 -14.71 -6.60 2.29
N ASN A 114 -14.27 -7.03 1.11
CA ASN A 114 -14.39 -6.24 -0.11
C ASN A 114 -15.86 -5.96 -0.49
N LEU A 115 -16.74 -6.97 -0.37
CA LEU A 115 -18.18 -6.78 -0.58
C LEU A 115 -18.78 -5.82 0.45
N PHE A 116 -18.36 -5.93 1.71
CA PHE A 116 -18.81 -5.06 2.79
C PHE A 116 -18.40 -3.60 2.56
N THR A 117 -17.15 -3.33 2.21
CA THR A 117 -16.69 -1.94 1.95
C THR A 117 -17.39 -1.33 0.74
N GLN A 118 -17.64 -2.10 -0.31
CA GLN A 118 -18.42 -1.67 -1.46
C GLN A 118 -19.87 -1.35 -1.08
N GLY A 119 -20.52 -2.24 -0.32
CA GLY A 119 -21.88 -2.04 0.16
C GLY A 119 -22.03 -0.79 1.02
N ILE A 120 -21.13 -0.59 1.99
CA ILE A 120 -21.13 0.63 2.82
C ILE A 120 -20.86 1.87 1.98
N SER A 121 -19.92 1.82 1.02
CA SER A 121 -19.65 2.96 0.13
C SER A 121 -20.91 3.39 -0.61
N ILE A 122 -21.67 2.44 -1.17
CA ILE A 122 -22.95 2.72 -1.85
C ILE A 122 -23.96 3.36 -0.88
N ILE A 123 -24.10 2.81 0.32
CA ILE A 123 -25.04 3.34 1.32
C ILE A 123 -24.68 4.78 1.69
N ILE A 124 -23.40 5.08 1.94
CA ILE A 124 -22.95 6.42 2.32
C ILE A 124 -23.16 7.41 1.17
N LEU A 125 -22.82 7.02 -0.07
CA LEU A 125 -23.02 7.85 -1.25
C LEU A 125 -24.51 8.19 -1.44
N LEU A 126 -25.42 7.24 -1.26
CA LEU A 126 -26.86 7.48 -1.37
C LEU A 126 -27.43 8.27 -0.18
N ALA A 127 -26.96 8.00 1.04
CA ALA A 127 -27.43 8.65 2.25
C ALA A 127 -27.12 10.14 2.27
N TYR A 128 -25.95 10.56 1.75
CA TYR A 128 -25.53 11.96 1.75
C TYR A 128 -26.55 12.93 1.12
N PRO A 129 -26.94 12.81 -0.17
CA PRO A 129 -27.90 13.72 -0.77
C PRO A 129 -29.30 13.63 -0.13
N ILE A 130 -29.69 12.46 0.37
CA ILE A 130 -30.98 12.26 1.06
C ILE A 130 -31.00 13.07 2.37
N VAL A 131 -29.98 12.92 3.21
CA VAL A 131 -29.88 13.62 4.50
C VAL A 131 -29.79 15.14 4.31
N ILE A 132 -28.96 15.59 3.35
CA ILE A 132 -28.88 17.01 2.98
C ILE A 132 -30.24 17.54 2.52
N GLY A 133 -30.94 16.79 1.66
CA GLY A 133 -32.26 17.17 1.15
C GLY A 133 -33.31 17.27 2.26
N LEU A 134 -33.42 16.24 3.11
CA LEU A 134 -34.34 16.24 4.25
C LEU A 134 -34.12 17.45 5.15
N TYR A 135 -32.87 17.76 5.48
CA TYR A 135 -32.55 18.89 6.34
C TYR A 135 -32.79 20.25 5.64
N PHE A 136 -32.48 20.36 4.35
CA PHE A 136 -32.68 21.58 3.55
C PHE A 136 -34.15 21.96 3.37
N PHE A 137 -35.03 20.98 3.18
CA PHE A 137 -36.47 21.22 3.03
C PHE A 137 -37.18 21.41 4.38
N ARG A 138 -36.70 20.77 5.46
CA ARG A 138 -37.32 20.85 6.78
C ARG A 138 -36.97 22.13 7.54
N ASN A 139 -35.75 22.63 7.43
CA ASN A 139 -35.30 23.81 8.20
C ASN A 139 -35.36 25.06 7.33
N THR A 140 -36.39 25.88 7.57
CA THR A 140 -36.69 27.05 6.73
C THR A 140 -36.01 28.34 7.18
N LEU A 141 -35.56 28.45 8.43
CA LEU A 141 -35.27 29.73 9.08
C LEU A 141 -33.81 29.95 9.53
N ASP A 142 -32.99 28.90 9.69
CA ASP A 142 -31.60 29.07 10.16
C ASP A 142 -30.57 28.63 9.11
N ILE A 143 -30.08 29.62 8.36
CA ILE A 143 -29.12 29.39 7.28
C ILE A 143 -27.73 29.06 7.81
N GLU A 144 -27.38 29.48 9.03
CA GLU A 144 -26.08 29.21 9.64
C GLU A 144 -25.98 27.79 10.19
N GLN A 145 -27.05 27.31 10.82
CA GLN A 145 -27.16 25.90 11.21
C GLN A 145 -27.12 24.99 9.99
N PHE A 146 -27.84 25.36 8.92
CA PHE A 146 -27.81 24.62 7.66
C PHE A 146 -26.39 24.55 7.05
N ARG A 147 -25.66 25.67 7.03
CA ARG A 147 -24.26 25.72 6.56
C ARG A 147 -23.36 24.77 7.36
N THR A 148 -23.44 24.85 8.68
CA THR A 148 -22.62 24.03 9.58
C THR A 148 -22.94 22.54 9.40
N PHE A 149 -24.23 22.18 9.31
CA PHE A 149 -24.66 20.80 9.09
C PHE A 149 -24.22 20.26 7.72
N SER A 150 -24.36 21.06 6.65
CA SER A 150 -23.93 20.69 5.31
C SER A 150 -22.40 20.48 5.26
N LEU A 151 -21.64 21.34 5.93
CA LEU A 151 -20.19 21.20 6.06
C LEU A 151 -19.84 19.88 6.78
N GLN A 152 -20.46 19.61 7.94
CA GLN A 152 -20.26 18.37 8.70
C GLN A 152 -20.56 17.13 7.87
N CYS A 153 -21.71 17.06 7.20
CA CYS A 153 -22.09 15.93 6.36
C CYS A 153 -21.10 15.70 5.21
N THR A 154 -20.60 16.78 4.61
CA THR A 154 -19.65 16.68 3.48
C THR A 154 -18.27 16.22 3.97
N ILE A 155 -17.82 16.68 5.14
CA ILE A 155 -16.60 16.18 5.76
C ILE A 155 -16.73 14.70 6.14
N VAL A 156 -17.88 14.28 6.72
CA VAL A 156 -18.15 12.87 7.02
C VAL A 156 -18.11 12.01 5.76
N LEU A 157 -18.69 12.49 4.65
CA LEU A 157 -18.63 11.79 3.36
C LEU A 157 -17.17 11.56 2.94
N ILE A 158 -16.32 12.58 3.00
CA ILE A 158 -14.90 12.46 2.64
C ILE A 158 -14.15 11.54 3.61
N LEU A 159 -14.27 11.76 4.92
CA LEU A 159 -13.57 10.97 5.94
C LEU A 159 -13.98 9.50 5.91
N SER A 160 -15.26 9.21 5.67
CA SER A 160 -15.74 7.83 5.59
C SER A 160 -15.15 7.06 4.41
N SER A 161 -14.96 7.70 3.26
CA SER A 161 -14.26 7.09 2.12
C SER A 161 -12.83 6.67 2.48
N TYR A 162 -12.15 7.48 3.29
CA TYR A 162 -10.81 7.18 3.76
C TYR A 162 -10.79 6.08 4.82
N LEU A 163 -11.72 6.12 5.79
CA LEU A 163 -11.87 5.07 6.80
C LEU A 163 -12.09 3.70 6.17
N LEU A 164 -12.85 3.62 5.08
CA LEU A 164 -13.07 2.38 4.33
C LEU A 164 -11.80 1.88 3.61
N LEU A 165 -10.87 2.77 3.27
CA LEU A 165 -9.59 2.43 2.64
C LEU A 165 -8.50 2.04 3.64
N ILE A 166 -8.65 2.38 4.92
CA ILE A 166 -7.64 2.09 5.96
C ILE A 166 -7.28 0.60 5.99
N PRO A 167 -8.23 -0.36 6.03
CA PRO A 167 -7.86 -1.77 6.11
C PRO A 167 -7.06 -2.24 4.88
N THR A 168 -7.37 -1.73 3.69
CA THR A 168 -6.58 -2.02 2.49
C THR A 168 -5.16 -1.45 2.62
N ASN A 169 -5.01 -0.21 3.07
CA ASN A 169 -3.70 0.42 3.28
C ASN A 169 -2.85 -0.31 4.34
N LEU A 170 -3.49 -0.70 5.45
CA LEU A 170 -2.89 -1.50 6.51
C LEU A 170 -2.33 -2.81 5.95
N ASN A 171 -3.11 -3.51 5.13
CA ASN A 171 -2.72 -4.78 4.55
C ASN A 171 -1.61 -4.65 3.51
N ILE A 172 -1.63 -3.60 2.68
CA ILE A 172 -0.54 -3.32 1.74
C ILE A 172 0.77 -3.05 2.52
N LEU A 173 0.73 -2.21 3.56
CA LEU A 173 1.91 -1.90 4.36
C LEU A 173 2.44 -3.12 5.14
N SER A 174 1.54 -3.97 5.63
CA SER A 174 1.88 -5.15 6.43
C SER A 174 2.09 -6.44 5.62
N ALA A 175 1.94 -6.40 4.28
CA ALA A 175 2.17 -7.54 3.41
C ALA A 175 3.63 -8.02 3.53
N ASP A 176 3.81 -9.33 3.63
CA ASP A 176 5.08 -10.03 3.83
C ASP A 176 5.92 -10.10 2.55
N PHE A 177 5.29 -10.37 1.42
CA PHE A 177 5.96 -10.58 0.13
C PHE A 177 6.51 -9.30 -0.52
N ILE A 178 6.11 -8.10 -0.05
CA ILE A 178 6.60 -6.82 -0.57
C ILE A 178 7.99 -6.51 -0.01
N ASP A 179 8.92 -6.05 -0.84
CA ASP A 179 10.24 -5.61 -0.42
C ASP A 179 10.23 -4.31 0.40
N GLU A 180 11.33 -4.02 1.10
CA GLU A 180 11.42 -2.85 2.00
C GLU A 180 11.33 -1.51 1.24
N ASP A 181 11.89 -1.41 0.03
CA ASP A 181 11.92 -0.15 -0.73
C ASP A 181 10.54 0.19 -1.33
N SER A 182 9.85 -0.81 -1.91
CA SER A 182 8.47 -0.64 -2.38
C SER A 182 7.54 -0.18 -1.26
N ARG A 183 7.67 -0.78 -0.07
CA ARG A 183 6.87 -0.42 1.11
C ARG A 183 7.17 0.99 1.60
N ALA A 184 8.45 1.37 1.65
CA ALA A 184 8.87 2.70 2.02
C ALA A 184 8.29 3.77 1.09
N ARG A 185 8.39 3.54 -0.23
CA ARG A 185 7.81 4.45 -1.23
C ARG A 185 6.29 4.50 -1.18
N TYR A 186 5.63 3.37 -0.91
CA TYR A 186 4.19 3.34 -0.69
C TYR A 186 3.79 4.18 0.53
N LEU A 187 4.47 4.01 1.67
CA LEU A 187 4.26 4.83 2.88
C LEU A 187 4.46 6.33 2.58
N THR A 188 5.53 6.69 1.89
CA THR A 188 5.78 8.09 1.52
C THR A 188 4.70 8.64 0.59
N ALA A 189 4.16 7.82 -0.32
CA ALA A 189 3.04 8.24 -1.15
C ALA A 189 1.77 8.49 -0.33
N GLN A 190 1.53 7.72 0.73
CA GLN A 190 0.39 7.95 1.63
C GLN A 190 0.50 9.25 2.44
N LEU A 191 1.71 9.75 2.71
CA LEU A 191 1.91 11.06 3.36
C LEU A 191 1.24 12.20 2.59
N SER A 192 1.17 12.10 1.26
CA SER A 192 0.49 13.10 0.43
C SER A 192 -1.01 13.19 0.69
N GLY A 193 -1.67 12.09 1.04
CA GLY A 193 -3.08 12.06 1.44
C GLY A 193 -3.31 12.36 2.91
N LEU A 194 -2.31 12.10 3.76
CA LEU A 194 -2.44 12.26 5.22
C LEU A 194 -2.61 13.71 5.67
N ILE A 195 -1.90 14.66 5.05
CA ILE A 195 -2.00 16.08 5.41
C ILE A 195 -3.40 16.66 5.08
N PRO A 196 -3.95 16.48 3.87
CA PRO A 196 -5.34 16.84 3.58
C PRO A 196 -6.34 16.21 4.57
N ASN A 197 -6.15 14.92 4.91
CA ASN A 197 -7.03 14.24 5.85
C ASN A 197 -6.93 14.81 7.26
N ALA A 198 -5.72 15.13 7.73
CA ALA A 198 -5.52 15.78 9.03
C ALA A 198 -6.20 17.16 9.08
N LEU A 199 -6.19 17.89 7.97
CA LEU A 199 -6.93 19.14 7.82
C LEU A 199 -8.46 18.91 7.87
N PHE A 200 -9.00 17.89 7.20
CA PHE A 200 -10.43 17.57 7.28
C PHE A 200 -10.88 17.08 8.65
N ILE A 201 -10.06 16.28 9.34
CA ILE A 201 -10.30 15.88 10.73
C ILE A 201 -10.29 17.13 11.62
N SER A 202 -9.32 18.02 11.45
CA SER A 202 -9.25 19.27 12.22
C SER A 202 -10.48 20.16 11.98
N PHE A 203 -10.94 20.28 10.73
CA PHE A 203 -12.19 20.98 10.42
C PHE A 203 -13.40 20.30 11.04
N PHE A 204 -13.47 18.97 11.04
CA PHE A 204 -14.57 18.25 11.67
C PHE A 204 -14.65 18.57 13.17
N PHE A 205 -13.54 18.46 13.89
CA PHE A 205 -13.46 18.79 15.32
C PHE A 205 -13.82 20.25 15.60
N TRP A 206 -13.36 21.17 14.74
CA TRP A 206 -13.72 22.58 14.81
C TRP A 206 -15.23 22.79 14.65
N THR A 207 -15.89 22.14 13.69
CA THR A 207 -17.35 22.26 13.50
C THR A 207 -18.17 21.68 14.64
N LEU A 208 -17.62 20.72 15.39
CA LEU A 208 -18.26 20.14 16.57
C LEU A 208 -17.96 20.92 17.87
N LYS A 209 -17.09 21.93 17.79
CA LYS A 209 -16.54 22.65 18.95
C LYS A 209 -15.89 21.69 19.96
N TRP A 210 -15.31 20.59 19.47
CA TRP A 210 -14.58 19.59 20.25
C TRP A 210 -13.10 19.96 20.41
N THR A 211 -12.83 21.25 20.56
CA THR A 211 -11.48 21.77 20.77
C THR A 211 -11.18 21.83 22.27
N GLY A 212 -9.98 21.39 22.67
CA GLY A 212 -9.49 21.54 24.04
C GLY A 212 -9.12 22.99 24.38
N SER A 213 -8.53 23.20 25.55
CA SER A 213 -7.84 24.46 25.86
C SER A 213 -6.66 24.62 24.89
N ALA A 214 -6.81 25.47 23.88
CA ALA A 214 -5.74 25.75 22.94
C ALA A 214 -4.59 26.44 23.68
N ASN A 215 -3.41 25.82 23.63
CA ASN A 215 -2.18 26.40 24.15
C ASN A 215 -1.50 27.16 23.01
N GLU A 216 -1.05 28.38 23.26
CA GLU A 216 -0.25 29.12 22.28
C GLU A 216 1.19 28.61 22.34
N ILE A 217 1.66 27.95 21.27
CA ILE A 217 3.06 27.57 21.10
C ILE A 217 3.73 28.64 20.26
N SER A 218 4.80 29.24 20.79
CA SER A 218 5.65 30.15 20.04
C SER A 218 6.87 29.41 19.48
N VAL A 219 7.00 29.42 18.15
CA VAL A 219 8.20 28.95 17.44
C VAL A 219 8.84 30.17 16.76
N GLY A 220 9.79 30.80 17.44
CA GLY A 220 10.35 32.08 17.01
C GLY A 220 9.29 33.18 17.04
N SER A 221 9.01 33.80 15.88
CA SER A 221 7.95 34.81 15.72
C SER A 221 6.57 34.22 15.39
N LEU A 222 6.49 32.92 15.10
CA LEU A 222 5.24 32.26 14.76
C LEU A 222 4.52 31.85 16.05
N ARG A 223 3.31 32.37 16.23
CA ARG A 223 2.37 31.98 17.28
C ARG A 223 1.37 31.00 16.69
N ILE A 224 1.36 29.77 17.19
CA ILE A 224 0.50 28.70 16.68
C ILE A 224 -0.41 28.27 17.83
N ASN A 225 -1.72 28.30 17.57
CA ASN A 225 -2.69 27.70 18.49
C ASN A 225 -2.60 26.18 18.36
N PHE A 226 -2.15 25.53 19.43
CA PHE A 226 -1.99 24.10 19.52
C PHE A 226 -3.09 23.50 20.37
N ASP A 227 -3.84 22.57 19.79
CA ASP A 227 -4.79 21.74 20.51
C ASP A 227 -4.17 20.35 20.76
N PRO A 228 -3.79 20.04 22.02
CA PRO A 228 -3.15 18.77 22.35
C PRO A 228 -4.03 17.57 22.01
N LEU A 229 -5.36 17.68 22.16
CA LEU A 229 -6.28 16.57 21.90
C LEU A 229 -6.28 16.20 20.42
N ILE A 230 -6.45 17.20 19.55
CA ILE A 230 -6.44 17.00 18.09
C ILE A 230 -5.08 16.45 17.65
N PHE A 231 -3.99 17.01 18.18
CA PHE A 231 -2.65 16.53 17.88
C PHE A 231 -2.46 15.06 18.28
N THR A 232 -2.86 14.67 19.51
CA THR A 232 -2.74 13.30 19.99
C THR A 232 -3.59 12.33 19.16
N VAL A 233 -4.81 12.70 18.80
CA VAL A 233 -5.68 11.86 17.93
C VAL A 233 -5.05 11.66 16.56
N LEU A 234 -4.53 12.74 15.94
CA LEU A 234 -3.85 12.66 14.65
C LEU A 234 -2.55 11.85 14.71
N LEU A 235 -1.78 12.00 15.79
CA LEU A 235 -0.55 11.24 16.00
C LEU A 235 -0.86 9.76 16.20
N ALA A 236 -1.84 9.42 17.04
CA ALA A 236 -2.28 8.05 17.25
C ALA A 236 -2.77 7.44 15.93
N PHE A 237 -3.59 8.17 15.18
CA PHE A 237 -4.04 7.76 13.86
C PHE A 237 -2.86 7.44 12.92
N PHE A 238 -1.87 8.31 12.83
CA PHE A 238 -0.69 8.09 12.00
C PHE A 238 0.13 6.88 12.46
N VAL A 239 0.34 6.73 13.77
CA VAL A 239 1.12 5.62 14.33
C VAL A 239 0.42 4.29 14.07
N PHE A 240 -0.86 4.16 14.41
CA PHE A 240 -1.59 2.89 14.30
C PHE A 240 -1.87 2.49 12.85
N PHE A 241 -2.13 3.44 11.96
CA PHE A 241 -2.55 3.13 10.59
C PHE A 241 -1.45 3.19 9.53
N PHE A 242 -0.28 3.76 9.84
CA PHE A 242 0.81 3.91 8.86
C PHE A 242 2.15 3.40 9.37
N ILE A 243 2.59 3.85 10.55
CA ILE A 243 3.93 3.50 11.07
C ILE A 243 3.99 2.06 11.60
N LEU A 244 3.05 1.66 12.45
CA LEU A 244 3.01 0.32 13.01
C LEU A 244 2.86 -0.77 11.92
N PRO A 245 1.94 -0.66 10.95
CA PRO A 245 1.78 -1.63 9.87
C PRO A 245 3.01 -1.72 8.98
N TYR A 246 3.69 -0.58 8.75
CA TYR A 246 4.96 -0.55 8.03
C TYR A 246 6.02 -1.40 8.73
N PHE A 247 6.17 -1.27 10.05
CA PHE A 247 7.13 -2.07 10.82
C PHE A 247 6.75 -3.55 10.91
N ILE A 248 5.45 -3.85 11.10
CA ILE A 248 4.94 -5.23 11.04
C ILE A 248 5.29 -5.84 9.69
N GLY A 249 5.08 -5.10 8.60
CA GLY A 249 5.40 -5.54 7.24
C GLY A 249 6.89 -5.82 7.06
N ILE A 250 7.77 -4.95 7.56
CA ILE A 250 9.23 -5.20 7.52
C ILE A 250 9.57 -6.51 8.24
N GLN A 251 9.06 -6.72 9.46
CA GLN A 251 9.34 -7.92 10.23
C GLN A 251 8.86 -9.18 9.52
N LYS A 252 7.60 -9.20 9.06
CA LYS A 252 7.06 -10.32 8.29
C LYS A 252 7.85 -10.58 7.01
N SER A 253 8.24 -9.52 6.32
CA SER A 253 9.02 -9.63 5.08
C SER A 253 10.43 -10.17 5.30
N ARG A 254 11.06 -9.84 6.43
CA ARG A 254 12.35 -10.42 6.84
C ARG A 254 12.21 -11.89 7.24
N GLN A 255 11.15 -12.23 7.95
CA GLN A 255 10.83 -13.61 8.28
C GLN A 255 10.64 -14.45 7.02
N LEU A 256 9.77 -14.01 6.09
CA LEU A 256 9.55 -14.72 4.82
C LEU A 256 10.84 -14.85 4.00
N LYS A 257 11.69 -13.82 3.99
CA LYS A 257 13.01 -13.88 3.33
C LYS A 257 13.89 -14.96 3.97
N LYS A 258 13.91 -15.04 5.30
CA LYS A 258 14.67 -16.05 6.05
C LYS A 258 14.16 -17.46 5.74
N GLU A 259 12.85 -17.67 5.78
CA GLU A 259 12.21 -18.95 5.45
C GLU A 259 12.54 -19.38 4.01
N HIS A 260 12.42 -18.47 3.03
CA HIS A 260 12.82 -18.78 1.66
C HIS A 260 14.32 -19.04 1.51
N PHE A 261 15.18 -18.36 2.27
CA PHE A 261 16.62 -18.61 2.26
C PHE A 261 16.96 -20.00 2.82
N GLU A 262 16.36 -20.37 3.95
CA GLU A 262 16.51 -21.69 4.57
C GLU A 262 16.01 -22.80 3.64
N ASN A 263 14.84 -22.61 3.02
CA ASN A 263 14.30 -23.56 2.05
C ASN A 263 15.18 -23.70 0.80
N LYS A 264 15.68 -22.58 0.23
CA LYS A 264 16.61 -22.62 -0.90
C LYS A 264 17.88 -23.41 -0.56
N THR A 265 18.44 -23.15 0.61
CA THR A 265 19.67 -23.81 1.08
C THR A 265 19.43 -25.31 1.28
N SER A 266 18.33 -25.68 1.94
CA SER A 266 17.94 -27.07 2.17
C SER A 266 17.71 -27.83 0.86
N ILE A 267 17.09 -27.19 -0.14
CA ILE A 267 16.91 -27.78 -1.48
C ILE A 267 18.26 -28.05 -2.15
N LEU A 268 19.16 -27.08 -2.11
CA LEU A 268 20.49 -27.24 -2.73
C LEU A 268 21.32 -28.29 -2.00
N ASP A 269 21.22 -28.38 -0.68
CA ASP A 269 21.87 -29.44 0.09
C ASP A 269 21.35 -30.82 -0.29
N HIS A 270 20.03 -30.99 -0.39
CA HIS A 270 19.43 -32.24 -0.85
C HIS A 270 19.93 -32.63 -2.26
N LEU A 271 20.06 -31.67 -3.17
CA LEU A 271 20.57 -31.91 -4.52
C LEU A 271 22.05 -32.27 -4.52
N ILE A 272 22.87 -31.54 -3.78
CA ILE A 272 24.31 -31.80 -3.66
C ILE A 272 24.53 -33.20 -3.07
N ASP A 273 23.82 -33.55 -1.99
CA ASP A 273 23.92 -34.86 -1.35
C ASP A 273 23.47 -35.98 -2.29
N ALA A 274 22.38 -35.76 -3.04
CA ALA A 274 21.90 -36.72 -4.04
C ALA A 274 22.94 -36.98 -5.14
N LEU A 275 23.72 -35.97 -5.54
CA LEU A 275 24.77 -36.10 -6.55
C LEU A 275 26.08 -36.66 -5.99
N ASP A 276 26.52 -36.20 -4.82
CA ASP A 276 27.77 -36.64 -4.20
C ASP A 276 27.70 -38.11 -3.75
N LEU A 277 26.50 -38.61 -3.39
CA LEU A 277 26.24 -40.01 -3.02
C LEU A 277 25.78 -40.90 -4.20
N ALA A 278 25.67 -40.33 -5.41
CA ALA A 278 25.24 -41.09 -6.57
C ALA A 278 26.31 -42.09 -7.04
N THR A 279 25.85 -43.27 -7.41
CA THR A 279 26.60 -44.25 -8.19
C THR A 279 25.96 -44.37 -9.57
N LEU A 280 26.71 -44.86 -10.57
CA LEU A 280 26.20 -45.02 -11.94
C LEU A 280 24.88 -45.82 -12.00
N ASN A 281 24.65 -46.72 -11.04
CA ASN A 281 23.47 -47.57 -11.00
C ASN A 281 22.24 -46.91 -10.34
N ASN A 282 22.41 -45.87 -9.53
CA ASN A 282 21.31 -45.23 -8.78
C ASN A 282 21.13 -43.73 -9.10
N VAL A 283 22.00 -43.16 -9.92
CA VAL A 283 22.04 -41.72 -10.21
C VAL A 283 20.71 -41.21 -10.78
N ILE A 284 20.12 -41.93 -11.74
CA ILE A 284 18.84 -41.54 -12.34
C ILE A 284 17.72 -41.56 -11.31
N ALA A 285 17.65 -42.60 -10.47
CA ALA A 285 16.64 -42.70 -9.42
C ALA A 285 16.76 -41.55 -8.39
N ARG A 286 17.98 -41.18 -8.00
CA ARG A 286 18.24 -40.06 -7.07
C ARG A 286 17.90 -38.70 -7.68
N ILE A 287 18.12 -38.51 -8.98
CA ILE A 287 17.71 -37.30 -9.69
C ILE A 287 16.19 -37.23 -9.79
N ASP A 288 15.52 -38.35 -10.10
CA ASP A 288 14.07 -38.42 -10.16
C ASP A 288 13.44 -38.12 -8.79
N GLU A 289 14.00 -38.66 -7.69
CA GLU A 289 13.59 -38.35 -6.32
C GLU A 289 13.74 -36.85 -6.00
N SER A 290 14.88 -36.27 -6.38
CA SER A 290 15.10 -34.82 -6.20
C SER A 290 14.15 -33.97 -7.05
N GLY A 291 13.81 -34.43 -8.25
CA GLY A 291 12.80 -33.82 -9.11
C GLY A 291 11.40 -33.86 -8.50
N GLN A 292 11.02 -34.99 -7.88
CA GLN A 292 9.76 -35.13 -7.15
C GLN A 292 9.72 -34.21 -5.93
N PHE A 293 10.81 -34.11 -5.18
CA PHE A 293 10.93 -33.20 -4.04
C PHE A 293 10.75 -31.73 -4.45
N LEU A 294 11.39 -31.29 -5.54
CA LEU A 294 11.21 -29.95 -6.11
C LEU A 294 9.78 -29.71 -6.57
N ASN A 295 9.15 -30.69 -7.22
CA ASN A 295 7.77 -30.58 -7.68
C ASN A 295 6.77 -30.53 -6.51
N ALA A 296 7.06 -31.20 -5.40
CA ALA A 296 6.27 -31.10 -4.18
C ALA A 296 6.35 -29.68 -3.58
N LYS A 297 7.56 -29.10 -3.51
CA LYS A 297 7.78 -27.72 -3.06
C LYS A 297 7.12 -26.68 -3.97
N TYR A 298 7.11 -26.92 -5.27
CA TYR A 298 6.37 -26.13 -6.24
C TYR A 298 4.86 -26.18 -5.94
N SER A 299 4.32 -27.39 -5.76
CA SER A 299 2.88 -27.59 -5.52
C SER A 299 2.43 -26.96 -4.21
N GLU A 300 3.25 -27.03 -3.16
CA GLU A 300 3.03 -26.35 -1.88
C GLU A 300 2.86 -24.83 -2.09
N LEU A 301 3.81 -24.19 -2.80
CA LEU A 301 3.76 -22.75 -3.06
C LEU A 301 2.52 -22.30 -3.86
N VAL A 302 2.10 -23.09 -4.85
CA VAL A 302 0.97 -22.75 -5.72
C VAL A 302 -0.37 -23.02 -5.04
N ASN A 303 -0.50 -24.15 -4.34
CA ASN A 303 -1.77 -24.55 -3.71
C ASN A 303 -2.08 -23.71 -2.47
N ASP A 304 -1.07 -23.25 -1.74
CA ASP A 304 -1.25 -22.50 -0.51
C ASP A 304 -1.61 -21.02 -0.76
N ASP A 305 -1.34 -20.49 -1.96
CA ASP A 305 -1.61 -19.08 -2.28
C ASP A 305 -2.26 -18.90 -3.67
N LYS A 306 -3.59 -18.76 -3.66
CA LYS A 306 -4.41 -18.46 -4.85
C LYS A 306 -3.94 -17.24 -5.66
N VAL A 307 -3.24 -16.31 -5.03
CA VAL A 307 -2.73 -15.10 -5.70
C VAL A 307 -1.45 -15.42 -6.45
N VAL A 308 -0.63 -16.36 -5.95
CA VAL A 308 0.50 -16.93 -6.69
C VAL A 308 -0.02 -17.71 -7.89
N GLU A 309 -1.00 -18.60 -7.70
CA GLU A 309 -1.66 -19.33 -8.80
C GLU A 309 -2.15 -18.38 -9.90
N MET A 310 -2.89 -17.33 -9.54
CA MET A 310 -3.37 -16.34 -10.50
C MET A 310 -2.23 -15.58 -11.20
N GLY A 311 -1.19 -15.19 -10.46
CA GLY A 311 -0.02 -14.52 -11.05
C GLY A 311 0.68 -15.41 -12.07
N LEU A 312 0.83 -16.71 -11.78
CA LEU A 312 1.44 -17.66 -12.71
C LEU A 312 0.57 -17.90 -13.96
N ARG A 313 -0.75 -17.82 -13.84
CA ARG A 313 -1.64 -17.84 -15.03
C ARG A 313 -1.38 -16.65 -15.96
N PHE A 314 -1.00 -15.50 -15.41
CA PHE A 314 -0.64 -14.32 -16.21
C PHE A 314 0.74 -14.42 -16.88
N ASP A 315 1.60 -15.32 -16.42
CA ASP A 315 2.86 -15.62 -17.11
C ASP A 315 2.64 -16.44 -18.40
N ASP A 316 1.46 -17.05 -18.60
CA ASP A 316 1.09 -17.75 -19.84
C ASP A 316 0.72 -16.73 -20.96
N PRO A 317 1.48 -16.69 -22.07
CA PRO A 317 1.20 -15.79 -23.19
C PRO A 317 -0.19 -15.95 -23.80
N ALA A 318 -0.76 -17.17 -23.76
CA ALA A 318 -2.10 -17.44 -24.31
C ALA A 318 -3.19 -16.78 -23.46
N VAL A 319 -3.00 -16.72 -22.14
CA VAL A 319 -3.92 -16.08 -21.20
C VAL A 319 -3.73 -14.56 -21.22
N ALA A 320 -2.47 -14.08 -21.22
CA ALA A 320 -2.17 -12.65 -21.24
C ALA A 320 -2.73 -11.92 -22.47
N GLY A 321 -2.92 -12.63 -23.60
CA GLY A 321 -3.52 -12.10 -24.82
C GLY A 321 -5.06 -12.02 -24.81
N ASN A 322 -5.76 -12.61 -23.84
CA ASN A 322 -7.22 -12.72 -23.82
C ASN A 322 -7.80 -12.44 -22.42
N LEU A 323 -7.47 -11.28 -21.86
CA LEU A 323 -7.92 -10.84 -20.53
C LEU A 323 -9.18 -9.97 -20.63
N ASN A 324 -10.11 -10.13 -19.67
CA ASN A 324 -11.20 -9.16 -19.51
C ASN A 324 -10.70 -7.82 -18.92
N GLU A 325 -11.56 -6.80 -18.82
CA GLU A 325 -11.15 -5.46 -18.33
C GLU A 325 -10.58 -5.48 -16.90
N ASN A 326 -11.19 -6.25 -16.00
CA ASN A 326 -10.75 -6.36 -14.61
C ASN A 326 -9.41 -7.12 -14.52
N GLU A 327 -9.27 -8.20 -15.28
CA GLU A 327 -8.04 -8.98 -15.37
C GLU A 327 -6.90 -8.18 -15.99
N THR A 328 -7.20 -7.35 -17.01
CA THR A 328 -6.22 -6.46 -17.64
C THR A 328 -5.62 -5.50 -16.63
N LEU A 329 -6.45 -4.94 -15.75
CA LEU A 329 -5.97 -4.07 -14.68
C LEU A 329 -5.04 -4.82 -13.70
N ILE A 330 -5.47 -5.98 -13.23
CA ILE A 330 -4.70 -6.79 -12.29
C ILE A 330 -3.38 -7.23 -12.93
N TYR A 331 -3.40 -7.65 -14.19
CA TYR A 331 -2.24 -8.01 -14.98
C TYR A 331 -1.23 -6.87 -15.07
N ASN A 332 -1.68 -5.63 -15.30
CA ASN A 332 -0.79 -4.48 -15.34
C ASN A 332 -0.09 -4.20 -14.00
N PHE A 333 -0.77 -4.45 -12.87
CA PHE A 333 -0.12 -4.41 -11.55
C PHE A 333 0.87 -5.55 -11.38
N TYR A 334 0.44 -6.78 -11.68
CA TYR A 334 1.24 -7.99 -11.59
C TYR A 334 2.55 -7.89 -12.37
N LYS A 335 2.49 -7.53 -13.66
CA LYS A 335 3.64 -7.44 -14.56
C LYS A 335 4.79 -6.59 -14.00
N HIS A 336 4.45 -5.51 -13.32
CA HIS A 336 5.44 -4.62 -12.71
C HIS A 336 5.81 -5.03 -11.27
N ALA A 337 4.92 -5.72 -10.56
CA ALA A 337 5.14 -6.17 -9.18
C ALA A 337 5.89 -7.51 -9.08
N ARG A 338 5.77 -8.40 -10.08
CA ARG A 338 6.34 -9.76 -10.11
C ARG A 338 7.82 -9.82 -9.70
N PRO A 339 8.72 -8.92 -10.18
CA PRO A 339 10.14 -8.97 -9.79
C PRO A 339 10.40 -8.59 -8.32
N PHE A 340 9.45 -7.92 -7.68
CA PHE A 340 9.55 -7.39 -6.31
C PHE A 340 8.82 -8.26 -5.29
N ASP A 341 7.93 -9.13 -5.74
CA ASP A 341 7.19 -10.07 -4.91
C ASP A 341 8.05 -11.32 -4.64
N LYS A 342 8.42 -11.51 -3.37
CA LYS A 342 9.34 -12.55 -2.93
C LYS A 342 8.86 -13.97 -3.24
N ARG A 343 7.56 -14.19 -3.37
CA ARG A 343 6.98 -15.50 -3.69
C ARG A 343 7.34 -15.90 -5.12
N PHE A 344 7.22 -14.97 -6.08
CA PHE A 344 7.62 -15.22 -7.47
C PHE A 344 9.14 -15.35 -7.63
N VAL A 345 9.93 -14.62 -6.84
CA VAL A 345 11.40 -14.80 -6.81
C VAL A 345 11.79 -16.18 -6.27
N TYR A 346 11.04 -16.72 -5.30
CA TYR A 346 11.23 -18.08 -4.82
C TYR A 346 10.77 -19.12 -5.85
N TYR A 347 9.63 -18.88 -6.49
CA TYR A 347 9.13 -19.68 -7.61
C TYR A 347 10.15 -19.79 -8.75
N ASP A 348 10.73 -18.68 -9.20
CA ASP A 348 11.70 -18.66 -10.30
C ASP A 348 12.94 -19.50 -9.96
N PHE A 349 13.37 -19.47 -8.68
CA PHE A 349 14.43 -20.35 -8.18
C PHE A 349 14.04 -21.84 -8.24
N LEU A 350 12.82 -22.20 -7.81
CA LEU A 350 12.36 -23.59 -7.87
C LEU A 350 12.31 -24.07 -9.32
N LYS A 351 11.77 -23.25 -10.22
CA LYS A 351 11.67 -23.53 -11.65
C LYS A 351 13.04 -23.70 -12.31
N SER A 352 13.98 -22.78 -12.04
CA SER A 352 15.33 -22.88 -12.61
C SER A 352 16.07 -24.12 -12.10
N THR A 353 15.96 -24.41 -10.80
CA THR A 353 16.60 -25.57 -10.18
C THR A 353 16.03 -26.87 -10.73
N TYR A 354 14.71 -26.96 -10.90
CA TYR A 354 14.05 -28.11 -11.51
C TYR A 354 14.44 -28.30 -12.99
N GLN A 355 14.57 -27.22 -13.76
CA GLN A 355 15.06 -27.33 -15.12
C GLN A 355 16.50 -27.88 -15.15
N SER A 356 17.37 -27.40 -14.27
CA SER A 356 18.75 -27.92 -14.16
C SER A 356 18.80 -29.41 -13.80
N THR A 357 17.88 -29.93 -12.98
CA THR A 357 17.81 -31.37 -12.68
C THR A 357 17.32 -32.19 -13.88
N LEU A 358 16.38 -31.67 -14.67
CA LEU A 358 15.94 -32.29 -15.93
C LEU A 358 17.06 -32.30 -16.99
N ASP A 359 17.81 -31.21 -17.11
CA ASP A 359 18.93 -31.10 -18.05
C ASP A 359 20.04 -32.10 -17.69
N LEU A 360 20.34 -32.24 -16.40
CA LEU A 360 21.27 -33.25 -15.89
C LEU A 360 20.78 -34.66 -16.22
N ARG A 361 19.51 -34.96 -15.92
CA ARG A 361 18.91 -36.27 -16.21
C ARG A 361 19.03 -36.61 -17.69
N SER A 362 18.71 -35.67 -18.56
CA SER A 362 18.76 -35.84 -20.01
C SER A 362 20.19 -36.07 -20.49
N SER A 363 21.15 -35.33 -19.95
CA SER A 363 22.57 -35.48 -20.28
C SER A 363 23.10 -36.87 -19.90
N LEU A 364 22.73 -37.38 -18.71
CA LEU A 364 23.16 -38.70 -18.25
C LEU A 364 22.53 -39.87 -19.02
N LEU A 365 21.32 -39.69 -19.55
CA LEU A 365 20.64 -40.71 -20.36
C LEU A 365 21.16 -40.73 -21.81
N ALA A 366 21.62 -39.59 -22.32
CA ALA A 366 22.17 -39.48 -23.67
C ALA A 366 23.61 -39.98 -23.77
N GLU A 367 24.36 -39.94 -22.67
CA GLU A 367 25.78 -40.27 -22.63
C GLU A 367 26.01 -41.73 -22.22
N THR A 368 26.78 -42.45 -23.03
CA THR A 368 27.10 -43.87 -22.83
C THR A 368 28.46 -44.09 -22.17
N ASP A 369 29.35 -43.09 -22.20
CA ASP A 369 30.66 -43.16 -21.56
C ASP A 369 30.56 -42.89 -20.03
N PRO A 370 30.90 -43.88 -19.18
CA PRO A 370 30.91 -43.71 -17.72
C PRO A 370 31.83 -42.60 -17.21
N ALA A 371 32.93 -42.29 -17.91
CA ALA A 371 33.86 -41.23 -17.52
C ALA A 371 33.23 -39.85 -17.71
N VAL A 372 32.56 -39.64 -18.84
CA VAL A 372 31.84 -38.40 -19.17
C VAL A 372 30.64 -38.20 -18.24
N ASN A 373 29.92 -39.27 -17.92
CA ASN A 373 28.83 -39.24 -16.93
C ASN A 373 29.32 -38.82 -15.54
N LYS A 374 30.48 -39.34 -15.10
CA LYS A 374 31.08 -38.96 -13.82
C LYS A 374 31.54 -37.50 -13.79
N GLU A 375 32.10 -37.00 -14.89
CA GLU A 375 32.48 -35.60 -15.02
C GLU A 375 31.26 -34.66 -15.04
N THR A 376 30.20 -35.05 -15.76
CA THR A 376 28.92 -34.31 -15.80
C THR A 376 28.30 -34.17 -14.41
N LEU A 377 28.26 -35.26 -13.63
CA LEU A 377 27.77 -35.21 -12.25
C LEU A 377 28.57 -34.24 -11.38
N LYS A 378 29.90 -34.28 -11.49
CA LYS A 378 30.78 -33.38 -10.74
C LYS A 378 30.53 -31.91 -11.13
N ASN A 379 30.35 -31.62 -12.41
CA ASN A 379 30.09 -30.26 -12.89
C ASN A 379 28.77 -29.71 -12.35
N TYR A 380 27.69 -30.51 -12.35
CA TYR A 380 26.41 -30.10 -11.76
C TYR A 380 26.47 -29.97 -10.23
N ALA A 381 27.20 -30.86 -9.53
CA ALA A 381 27.42 -30.72 -8.10
C ALA A 381 28.18 -29.42 -7.75
N VAL A 382 29.18 -29.05 -8.57
CA VAL A 382 29.87 -27.75 -8.43
C VAL A 382 28.92 -26.59 -8.71
N HIS A 383 28.11 -26.66 -9.77
CA HIS A 383 27.10 -25.63 -10.08
C HIS A 383 26.14 -25.36 -8.91
N PHE A 384 25.60 -26.40 -8.28
CA PHE A 384 24.70 -26.23 -7.13
C PHE A 384 25.44 -25.71 -5.88
N LYS A 385 26.71 -26.10 -5.67
CA LYS A 385 27.57 -25.54 -4.60
C LYS A 385 27.82 -24.05 -4.80
N ASP A 386 28.12 -23.64 -6.03
CA ASP A 386 28.33 -22.23 -6.38
C ASP A 386 27.03 -21.42 -6.21
N LEU A 387 25.90 -21.96 -6.65
CA LEU A 387 24.59 -21.33 -6.47
C LEU A 387 24.23 -21.16 -4.98
N LYS A 388 24.53 -22.16 -4.15
CA LYS A 388 24.34 -22.08 -2.68
C LYS A 388 25.19 -20.96 -2.09
N LYS A 389 26.45 -20.85 -2.52
CA LYS A 389 27.37 -19.80 -2.08
C LYS A 389 26.86 -18.41 -2.49
N GLU A 390 26.43 -18.24 -3.74
CA GLU A 390 25.87 -16.97 -4.23
C GLU A 390 24.67 -16.53 -3.39
N ILE A 391 23.75 -17.45 -3.07
CA ILE A 391 22.58 -17.17 -2.24
C ILE A 391 22.99 -16.74 -0.82
N SER A 392 24.03 -17.36 -0.25
CA SER A 392 24.61 -16.97 1.05
C SER A 392 25.19 -15.56 1.00
N ASP A 393 26.05 -15.28 0.02
CA ASP A 393 26.72 -13.99 -0.15
C ASP A 393 25.71 -12.83 -0.32
N ILE A 394 24.63 -13.06 -1.09
CA ILE A 394 23.53 -12.10 -1.27
C ILE A 394 22.79 -11.87 0.06
N ASN A 395 22.60 -12.90 0.88
CA ASN A 395 21.90 -12.78 2.14
C ASN A 395 22.71 -11.97 3.16
N ASP A 396 24.01 -12.23 3.26
CA ASP A 396 24.94 -11.55 4.16
C ASP A 396 25.15 -10.08 3.79
N LYS A 397 25.20 -9.77 2.48
CA LYS A 397 25.29 -8.38 2.02
C LYS A 397 24.03 -7.56 2.36
N LYS A 398 22.85 -8.20 2.35
CA LYS A 398 21.56 -7.55 2.61
C LYS A 398 21.18 -7.46 4.08
N SER A 399 21.78 -8.25 4.98
CA SER A 399 21.51 -8.17 6.42
C SER A 399 22.13 -6.92 7.07
N ASN A 400 23.17 -6.35 6.45
CA ASN A 400 23.92 -5.19 6.96
C ASN A 400 23.37 -3.81 6.55
N THR A 401 22.30 -3.74 5.77
CA THR A 401 21.73 -2.45 5.33
C THR A 401 20.56 -2.01 6.21
N ASN A 402 20.69 -0.83 6.83
CA ASN A 402 19.59 -0.20 7.56
C ASN A 402 18.47 0.26 6.60
N PRO A 403 17.19 0.24 7.02
CA PRO A 403 16.10 0.68 6.16
C PRO A 403 16.25 2.17 5.81
N ALA A 404 16.28 2.50 4.52
CA ALA A 404 16.52 3.87 4.02
C ALA A 404 15.55 4.92 4.61
N LEU A 405 14.33 4.52 4.93
CA LEU A 405 13.30 5.39 5.50
C LEU A 405 13.62 5.85 6.94
N TRP A 406 14.41 5.09 7.71
CA TRP A 406 14.88 5.52 9.02
C TRP A 406 15.84 6.69 8.93
N ILE A 407 16.73 6.69 7.93
CA ILE A 407 17.68 7.77 7.70
C ILE A 407 16.93 9.06 7.33
N ALA A 408 15.88 8.94 6.49
CA ALA A 408 15.02 10.07 6.12
C ALA A 408 14.17 10.60 7.29
N ILE A 409 13.56 9.71 8.10
CA ILE A 409 12.76 10.11 9.28
C ILE A 409 13.65 10.74 10.36
N ILE A 410 14.80 10.14 10.68
CA ILE A 410 15.71 10.68 11.70
C ILE A 410 16.27 12.04 11.25
N GLY A 411 16.60 12.19 9.97
CA GLY A 411 17.14 13.45 9.44
C GLY A 411 16.16 14.61 9.40
N ILE A 412 14.88 14.36 9.09
CA ILE A 412 13.87 15.43 8.88
C ILE A 412 13.00 15.66 10.12
N ALA A 413 12.63 14.60 10.84
CA ALA A 413 11.56 14.66 11.83
C ALA A 413 12.06 14.67 13.29
N SER A 414 13.31 14.30 13.56
CA SER A 414 13.88 14.24 14.91
C SER A 414 13.69 15.53 15.74
N PRO A 415 13.95 16.75 15.21
CA PRO A 415 13.81 17.98 15.99
C PRO A 415 12.35 18.29 16.35
N PHE A 416 11.43 18.04 15.42
CA PHE A 416 10.00 18.34 15.59
C PHE A 416 9.29 17.28 16.45
N ILE A 417 9.59 16.00 16.24
CA ILE A 417 9.02 14.89 17.00
C ILE A 417 9.41 14.99 18.47
N SER A 418 10.66 15.33 18.78
CA SER A 418 11.13 15.46 20.16
C SER A 418 10.37 16.56 20.93
N GLN A 419 10.21 17.75 20.34
CA GLN A 419 9.45 18.84 20.95
C GLN A 419 7.95 18.51 21.09
N LEU A 420 7.34 17.94 20.05
CA LEU A 420 5.91 17.60 20.07
C LEU A 420 5.57 16.47 21.03
N LEU A 421 6.43 15.44 21.15
CA LEU A 421 6.25 14.36 22.12
C LEU A 421 6.45 14.84 23.55
N THR A 422 7.35 15.80 23.77
CA THR A 422 7.56 16.40 25.10
C THR A 422 6.31 17.16 25.56
N GLU A 423 5.74 18.00 24.71
CA GLU A 423 4.54 18.77 25.06
C GLU A 423 3.27 17.91 25.11
N GLY A 424 3.10 16.98 24.15
CA GLY A 424 2.00 16.01 24.19
C GLY A 424 2.05 15.06 25.38
N GLY A 425 3.27 14.64 25.77
CA GLY A 425 3.50 13.79 26.95
C GLY A 425 3.14 14.48 28.26
N LYS A 426 3.49 15.77 28.41
CA LYS A 426 3.07 16.57 29.57
C LYS A 426 1.55 16.64 29.70
N TYR A 427 0.84 16.85 28.58
CA TYR A 427 -0.62 16.92 28.56
C TYR A 427 -1.28 15.60 28.93
N LEU A 428 -0.81 14.46 28.38
CA LEU A 428 -1.34 13.14 28.73
C LEU A 428 -1.17 12.83 30.23
N ILE A 429 0.00 13.15 30.79
CA ILE A 429 0.26 12.96 32.23
C ILE A 429 -0.71 13.79 33.08
N ASP A 430 -0.93 15.06 32.72
CA ASP A 430 -1.87 15.93 33.43
C ASP A 430 -3.34 15.48 33.28
N TYR A 431 -3.72 14.95 32.12
CA TYR A 431 -5.05 14.38 31.90
C TYR A 431 -5.27 13.13 32.76
N PHE A 432 -4.31 12.19 32.79
CA PHE A 432 -4.40 10.99 33.63
C PHE A 432 -4.40 11.33 35.12
N LYS A 433 -3.63 12.33 35.56
CA LYS A 433 -3.67 12.82 36.95
C LYS A 433 -5.05 13.35 37.35
N LYS A 434 -5.75 14.05 36.45
CA LYS A 434 -7.12 14.55 36.68
C LYS A 434 -8.19 13.46 36.64
N PHE A 435 -7.90 12.30 36.06
CA PHE A 435 -8.84 11.18 35.97
C PHE A 435 -8.69 10.18 37.12
N ILE A 436 -7.52 10.17 37.77
CA ILE A 436 -7.19 9.31 38.93
C ILE A 436 -7.47 10.03 40.27
N ALA A 437 -7.54 11.36 40.27
CA ALA A 437 -8.03 12.18 41.38
C ALA A 437 -9.55 12.34 41.29
#